data_AF-A0A9R0WG15-F1
#
_entry.id   AF-A0A9R0WG15-F1
#
_cell.length_a   1.000
_cell.length_b   1.000
_cell.length_c   1.000
_cell.angle_alpha   90.00
_cell.angle_beta   90.00
_cell.angle_gamma   90.00
#
_symmetry.space_group_name_H-M   'P 1'
#
loop_
_entity.id
_entity.type
_entity.pdbx_description
1 polymer ?
#
loop_
_entity_poly.entity_id
_entity_poly.type
_entity_poly.pdbx_seq_one_letter_code
_entity_poly.pdbx_strand_id
1 'polypeptide(L)'
;MDACRLVLVLGLLAAAAPLAAADLAPDFYKESCPDAEKIVAGVIEKKMKDDPGTAAGLLRLLFHDCFANGCDASILIDPLSNQSSEKEAGPNISVRGYDIIDEAKKELEAKCPNTVSCADIISLATRDSVKLAGGPDYAVPTGRRDSLVSNREESDDNLPGPDIPVPQVTADFVKAGFTAEEMVLLLAGGHSIGKVRCIFIEPDASPMEAGYHASISKLCDGPNRDTGFVNMDQSNPNVVDNSFFANAIAEKMPLTLDRLLAIDEKTGPLLKDMLNKPKEDFASAFGKAMEKLTVLKAITGKDGEVRKLCNEFNNPMSSDGPSVIRISSVDPEDLDGLAAGNKQQQVSNTVSQGHKDAQPEAAGGKADGNAEKPHKKASGKHKLRSD
;
A
#
# COMPACT_ATOMS: atom_id res chain seq x y z
N MET A 1 25.29 17.54 -77.69
CA MET A 1 24.90 16.22 -77.16
C MET A 1 25.42 16.19 -75.74
N ASP A 2 24.68 16.81 -74.80
CA ASP A 2 25.08 16.84 -73.39
C ASP A 2 23.99 16.17 -72.58
N ALA A 3 24.36 15.01 -72.03
CA ALA A 3 23.52 14.14 -71.24
C ALA A 3 23.41 14.68 -69.81
N CYS A 4 22.30 15.32 -69.48
CA CYS A 4 21.96 15.65 -68.09
C CYS A 4 21.09 14.52 -67.53
N ARG A 5 21.73 13.61 -66.76
CA ARG A 5 21.05 12.53 -66.03
C ARG A 5 20.33 13.11 -64.81
N LEU A 6 19.00 13.20 -64.86
CA LEU A 6 18.17 13.48 -63.70
C LEU A 6 17.84 12.15 -62.99
N VAL A 7 18.51 11.88 -61.87
CA VAL A 7 18.19 10.75 -60.98
C VAL A 7 17.00 11.17 -60.10
N LEU A 8 15.86 10.54 -60.33
CA LEU A 8 14.64 10.72 -59.53
C LEU A 8 14.79 9.89 -58.24
N VAL A 9 15.14 10.55 -57.14
CA VAL A 9 15.10 9.93 -55.80
C VAL A 9 13.67 10.04 -55.28
N LEU A 10 12.88 8.98 -55.47
CA LEU A 10 11.65 8.79 -54.69
C LEU A 10 12.08 8.34 -53.28
N GLY A 11 12.22 9.30 -52.36
CA GLY A 11 12.35 9.01 -50.94
C GLY A 11 11.01 8.56 -50.39
N LEU A 12 10.91 7.31 -49.92
CA LEU A 12 9.83 6.88 -49.04
C LEU A 12 9.86 7.75 -47.78
N LEU A 13 8.88 8.65 -47.62
CA LEU A 13 8.51 9.12 -46.29
C LEU A 13 7.84 7.95 -45.56
N ALA A 14 8.63 7.17 -44.82
CA ALA A 14 8.09 6.42 -43.71
C ALA A 14 7.58 7.44 -42.70
N ALA A 15 6.27 7.62 -42.63
CA ALA A 15 5.64 8.34 -41.54
C ALA A 15 5.93 7.55 -40.26
N ALA A 16 6.98 7.94 -39.54
CA ALA A 16 7.12 7.60 -38.14
C ALA A 16 5.96 8.31 -37.43
N ALA A 17 4.84 7.60 -37.26
CA ALA A 17 3.84 8.02 -36.31
C ALA A 17 4.57 8.19 -34.97
N PRO A 18 4.49 9.37 -34.32
CA PRO A 18 5.02 9.50 -32.98
C PRO A 18 4.34 8.42 -32.16
N LEU A 19 5.14 7.53 -31.59
CA LEU A 19 4.68 6.57 -30.60
C LEU A 19 4.34 7.41 -29.37
N ALA A 20 3.14 7.98 -29.34
CA ALA A 20 2.65 8.69 -28.18
C ALA A 20 2.69 7.68 -27.02
N ALA A 21 3.47 7.99 -25.99
CA ALA A 21 3.23 7.37 -24.69
C ALA A 21 1.76 7.72 -24.37
N ALA A 22 0.91 6.70 -24.33
CA ALA A 22 -0.50 6.93 -24.05
C ALA A 22 -0.59 7.20 -22.54
N ASP A 23 -0.79 8.47 -22.20
CA ASP A 23 -1.11 8.90 -20.84
C ASP A 23 -2.49 8.40 -20.43
N LEU A 24 -2.79 8.49 -19.13
CA LEU A 24 -4.12 8.14 -18.62
C LEU A 24 -5.19 8.98 -19.31
N ALA A 25 -6.24 8.32 -19.78
CA ALA A 25 -7.32 8.96 -20.52
C ALA A 25 -8.69 8.42 -20.08
N PRO A 26 -9.74 9.26 -20.12
CA PRO A 26 -11.10 8.74 -20.19
C PRO A 26 -11.24 7.83 -21.41
N ASP A 27 -12.07 6.79 -21.31
CA ASP A 27 -12.40 5.90 -22.43
C ASP A 27 -11.18 5.21 -23.09
N PHE A 28 -10.05 5.02 -22.38
CA PHE A 28 -8.81 4.46 -22.94
C PHE A 28 -9.02 3.14 -23.70
N TYR A 29 -9.92 2.28 -23.21
CA TYR A 29 -10.23 0.98 -23.78
C TYR A 29 -11.34 0.98 -24.84
N LYS A 30 -11.90 2.14 -25.20
CA LYS A 30 -13.10 2.21 -26.04
C LYS A 30 -12.98 1.53 -27.40
N GLU A 31 -11.79 1.52 -28.00
CA GLU A 31 -11.53 0.85 -29.28
C GLU A 31 -10.93 -0.55 -29.09
N SER A 32 -10.05 -0.72 -28.10
CA SER A 32 -9.29 -1.96 -27.91
C SER A 32 -10.06 -3.04 -27.13
N CYS A 33 -10.88 -2.63 -26.16
CA CYS A 33 -11.79 -3.49 -25.40
C CYS A 33 -13.05 -2.70 -24.96
N PRO A 34 -14.01 -2.47 -25.87
CA PRO A 34 -15.17 -1.61 -25.61
C PRO A 34 -16.06 -2.08 -24.42
N ASP A 35 -16.01 -3.38 -24.10
CA ASP A 35 -16.78 -3.98 -23.00
C ASP A 35 -16.01 -3.99 -21.66
N ALA A 36 -14.79 -3.44 -21.58
CA ALA A 36 -13.91 -3.59 -20.41
C ALA A 36 -14.56 -3.14 -19.09
N GLU A 37 -14.99 -1.88 -19.00
CA GLU A 37 -15.62 -1.35 -17.78
C GLU A 37 -16.90 -2.10 -17.43
N LYS A 38 -17.68 -2.52 -18.43
CA LYS A 38 -18.91 -3.28 -18.22
C LYS A 38 -18.64 -4.67 -17.64
N ILE A 39 -17.57 -5.33 -18.07
CA ILE A 39 -17.16 -6.64 -17.54
C ILE A 39 -16.76 -6.49 -16.07
N VAL A 40 -15.91 -5.51 -15.74
CA VAL A 40 -15.51 -5.23 -14.36
C VAL A 40 -16.74 -4.95 -13.49
N ALA A 41 -17.60 -4.03 -13.91
CA ALA A 41 -18.84 -3.71 -13.19
C ALA A 41 -19.73 -4.94 -12.95
N GLY A 42 -19.87 -5.82 -13.95
CA GLY A 42 -20.65 -7.05 -13.83
C GLY A 42 -20.13 -8.01 -12.76
N VAL A 43 -18.80 -8.18 -12.67
CA VAL A 43 -18.17 -8.97 -11.61
C VAL A 43 -18.42 -8.34 -10.24
N ILE A 44 -18.26 -7.02 -10.12
CA ILE A 44 -18.49 -6.31 -8.85
C ILE A 44 -19.95 -6.40 -8.40
N GLU A 45 -20.91 -6.18 -9.29
CA GLU A 45 -22.33 -6.32 -8.98
C GLU A 45 -22.68 -7.70 -8.43
N LYS A 46 -22.07 -8.76 -8.99
CA LYS A 46 -22.24 -10.14 -8.51
C LYS A 46 -21.60 -10.33 -7.13
N LYS A 47 -20.35 -9.92 -6.96
CA LYS A 47 -19.60 -10.10 -5.70
C LYS A 47 -20.21 -9.30 -4.54
N MET A 48 -20.73 -8.10 -4.80
CA MET A 48 -21.39 -7.29 -3.77
C MET A 48 -22.77 -7.81 -3.37
N LYS A 49 -23.48 -8.52 -4.27
CA LYS A 49 -24.72 -9.22 -3.90
C LYS A 49 -24.45 -10.35 -2.90
N ASP A 50 -23.31 -11.02 -3.04
CA ASP A 50 -22.92 -12.13 -2.16
C ASP A 50 -22.30 -11.64 -0.84
N ASP A 51 -21.42 -10.64 -0.90
CA ASP A 51 -20.78 -10.01 0.27
C ASP A 51 -20.78 -8.48 0.12
N PRO A 52 -21.65 -7.74 0.83
CA PRO A 52 -21.65 -6.27 0.85
C PRO A 52 -20.32 -5.66 1.29
N GLY A 53 -19.54 -6.39 2.10
CA GLY A 53 -18.24 -5.92 2.54
C GLY A 53 -17.20 -5.84 1.41
N THR A 54 -17.48 -6.42 0.24
CA THR A 54 -16.63 -6.37 -0.95
C THR A 54 -16.17 -4.93 -1.24
N ALA A 55 -17.06 -3.95 -1.09
CA ALA A 55 -16.71 -2.54 -1.33
C ALA A 55 -15.60 -2.03 -0.41
N ALA A 56 -15.66 -2.34 0.89
CA ALA A 56 -14.62 -1.95 1.84
C ALA A 56 -13.29 -2.65 1.53
N GLY A 57 -13.35 -3.92 1.10
CA GLY A 57 -12.16 -4.67 0.70
C GLY A 57 -11.45 -4.04 -0.50
N LEU A 58 -12.19 -3.70 -1.55
CA LEU A 58 -11.63 -3.13 -2.78
C LEU A 58 -11.17 -1.68 -2.59
N LEU A 59 -11.90 -0.87 -1.82
CA LEU A 59 -11.48 0.48 -1.44
C LEU A 59 -10.13 0.43 -0.72
N ARG A 60 -9.98 -0.48 0.25
CA ARG A 60 -8.72 -0.69 0.94
C ARG A 60 -7.62 -1.22 0.02
N LEU A 61 -7.93 -2.17 -0.87
CA LEU A 61 -6.98 -2.70 -1.84
C LEU A 61 -6.41 -1.59 -2.74
N LEU A 62 -7.27 -0.70 -3.26
CA LEU A 62 -6.83 0.45 -4.06
C LEU A 62 -5.94 1.39 -3.27
N PHE A 63 -6.32 1.75 -2.04
CA PHE A 63 -5.48 2.61 -1.19
C PHE A 63 -4.11 1.97 -0.97
N HIS A 64 -4.08 0.69 -0.59
CA HIS A 64 -2.83 -0.01 -0.31
C HIS A 64 -1.92 -0.12 -1.54
N ASP A 65 -2.47 -0.40 -2.72
CA ASP A 65 -1.72 -0.39 -3.98
C ASP A 65 -1.09 1.00 -4.22
N CYS A 66 -1.94 2.02 -4.29
CA CYS A 66 -1.53 3.36 -4.66
C CYS A 66 -0.55 4.00 -3.68
N PHE A 67 -0.76 3.82 -2.36
CA PHE A 67 0.00 4.53 -1.33
C PHE A 67 1.35 3.89 -1.02
N ALA A 68 1.52 2.59 -1.28
CA ALA A 68 2.80 1.90 -1.07
C ALA A 68 3.88 2.42 -2.04
N ASN A 69 3.61 2.38 -3.35
CA ASN A 69 4.55 2.90 -4.34
C ASN A 69 3.91 3.52 -5.60
N GLY A 70 2.61 3.30 -5.83
CA GLY A 70 1.88 3.90 -6.93
C GLY A 70 0.74 2.98 -7.36
N CYS A 71 -0.20 3.49 -8.13
CA CYS A 71 -1.32 2.68 -8.63
C CYS A 71 -0.85 1.82 -9.83
N ASP A 72 -0.11 0.76 -9.54
CA ASP A 72 0.55 -0.09 -10.54
C ASP A 72 0.31 -1.59 -10.31
N ALA A 73 -0.60 -1.93 -9.39
CA ALA A 73 -0.99 -3.29 -9.03
C ALA A 73 0.17 -4.19 -8.58
N SER A 74 1.25 -3.61 -8.06
CA SER A 74 2.35 -4.36 -7.44
C SER A 74 1.88 -5.17 -6.23
N ILE A 75 0.83 -4.72 -5.53
CA ILE A 75 0.22 -5.43 -4.40
C ILE A 75 -0.37 -6.79 -4.77
N LEU A 76 -0.70 -7.01 -6.05
CA LEU A 76 -1.34 -8.24 -6.50
C LEU A 76 -0.35 -9.41 -6.65
N ILE A 77 0.95 -9.15 -6.68
CA ILE A 77 1.98 -10.17 -6.93
C ILE A 77 2.10 -11.15 -5.76
N ASP A 78 2.05 -12.45 -6.07
CA ASP A 78 2.36 -13.52 -5.11
C ASP A 78 3.87 -13.57 -4.83
N PRO A 79 4.28 -13.94 -3.60
CA PRO A 79 5.69 -14.05 -3.27
C PRO A 79 6.38 -15.14 -4.12
N LEU A 80 7.60 -14.84 -4.55
CA LEU A 80 8.46 -15.79 -5.26
C LEU A 80 9.42 -16.45 -4.26
N SER A 81 9.95 -17.63 -4.58
CA SER A 81 10.82 -18.40 -3.66
C SER A 81 12.07 -17.65 -3.18
N ASN A 82 12.51 -16.63 -3.91
CA ASN A 82 13.70 -15.82 -3.64
C ASN A 82 13.39 -14.31 -3.51
N GLN A 83 12.12 -13.92 -3.47
CA GLN A 83 11.70 -12.52 -3.39
C GLN A 83 10.34 -12.39 -2.70
N SER A 84 10.32 -11.71 -1.56
CA SER A 84 9.07 -11.33 -0.89
C SER A 84 8.30 -10.30 -1.69
N SER A 85 6.97 -10.38 -1.61
CA SER A 85 6.06 -9.42 -2.24
C SER A 85 5.34 -8.58 -1.20
N GLU A 86 4.65 -7.54 -1.68
CA GLU A 86 3.81 -6.69 -0.83
C GLU A 86 2.71 -7.46 -0.08
N LYS A 87 2.23 -8.60 -0.58
CA LYS A 87 1.23 -9.42 0.15
C LYS A 87 1.74 -9.92 1.50
N GLU A 88 3.05 -10.03 1.66
CA GLU A 88 3.70 -10.45 2.92
C GLU A 88 4.01 -9.28 3.86
N ALA A 89 3.72 -8.04 3.45
CA ALA A 89 3.86 -6.86 4.31
C ALA A 89 2.79 -6.87 5.42
N GLY A 90 3.16 -6.43 6.62
CA GLY A 90 2.30 -6.43 7.80
C GLY A 90 0.93 -5.77 7.56
N PRO A 91 0.87 -4.57 6.95
CA PRO A 91 -0.39 -3.91 6.60
C PRO A 91 -1.26 -4.72 5.62
N ASN A 92 -0.65 -5.53 4.75
CA ASN A 92 -1.31 -6.23 3.65
C ASN A 92 -1.83 -7.62 4.01
N ILE A 93 -1.36 -8.23 5.11
CA ILE A 93 -1.85 -9.56 5.58
C ILE A 93 -3.38 -9.61 5.73
N SER A 94 -4.01 -8.46 5.99
CA SER A 94 -5.46 -8.33 6.17
C SER A 94 -6.21 -7.78 4.95
N VAL A 95 -5.52 -7.46 3.85
CA VAL A 95 -6.14 -6.98 2.61
C VAL A 95 -6.84 -8.14 1.92
N ARG A 96 -7.97 -7.85 1.27
CA ARG A 96 -8.81 -8.84 0.57
C ARG A 96 -9.26 -8.29 -0.78
N GLY A 97 -9.86 -9.14 -1.61
CA GLY A 97 -10.37 -8.77 -2.93
C GLY A 97 -9.44 -9.15 -4.08
N TYR A 98 -8.26 -9.73 -3.80
CA TYR A 98 -7.36 -10.28 -4.82
C TYR A 98 -8.08 -11.23 -5.78
N ASP A 99 -8.91 -12.12 -5.25
CA ASP A 99 -9.70 -13.09 -6.02
C ASP A 99 -10.75 -12.44 -6.94
N ILE A 100 -11.27 -11.28 -6.52
CA ILE A 100 -12.24 -10.52 -7.32
C ILE A 100 -11.55 -9.88 -8.52
N ILE A 101 -10.34 -9.33 -8.31
CA ILE A 101 -9.51 -8.79 -9.38
C ILE A 101 -9.12 -9.90 -10.36
N ASP A 102 -8.75 -11.09 -9.87
CA ASP A 102 -8.45 -12.24 -10.72
C ASP A 102 -9.66 -12.73 -11.53
N GLU A 103 -10.87 -12.75 -10.93
CA GLU A 103 -12.11 -13.10 -11.65
C GLU A 103 -12.39 -12.11 -12.78
N ALA A 104 -12.31 -10.80 -12.51
CA ALA A 104 -12.47 -9.76 -13.53
C ALA A 104 -11.38 -9.87 -14.62
N LYS A 105 -10.13 -10.09 -14.23
CA LYS A 105 -9.02 -10.26 -15.17
C LYS A 105 -9.24 -11.45 -16.09
N LYS A 106 -9.69 -12.58 -15.55
CA LYS A 106 -9.99 -13.78 -16.33
C LYS A 106 -11.08 -13.54 -17.38
N GLU A 107 -12.14 -12.84 -17.02
CA GLU A 107 -13.22 -12.49 -17.97
C GLU A 107 -12.73 -11.52 -19.06
N LEU A 108 -11.91 -10.54 -18.67
CA LEU A 108 -11.30 -9.59 -19.60
C LEU A 108 -10.34 -10.28 -20.57
N GLU A 109 -9.45 -11.15 -20.10
CA GLU A 109 -8.51 -11.87 -20.96
C GLU A 109 -9.22 -12.83 -21.93
N ALA A 110 -10.38 -13.38 -21.56
CA ALA A 110 -11.19 -14.19 -22.46
C ALA A 110 -11.82 -13.36 -23.60
N LYS A 111 -12.05 -12.06 -23.37
CA LYS A 111 -12.72 -11.16 -24.32
C LYS A 111 -11.74 -10.33 -25.15
N CYS A 112 -10.74 -9.74 -24.50
CA CYS A 112 -9.76 -8.84 -25.08
C CYS A 112 -8.36 -9.15 -24.50
N PRO A 113 -7.70 -10.20 -25.02
CA PRO A 113 -6.42 -10.68 -24.48
C PRO A 113 -5.35 -9.58 -24.44
N ASN A 114 -4.55 -9.56 -23.37
CA ASN A 114 -3.40 -8.67 -23.15
C ASN A 114 -3.72 -7.18 -23.33
N THR A 115 -4.95 -6.76 -23.02
CA THR A 115 -5.41 -5.39 -23.28
C THR A 115 -5.54 -4.57 -22.00
N VAL A 116 -6.28 -5.06 -21.00
CA VAL A 116 -6.60 -4.30 -19.78
C VAL A 116 -5.63 -4.67 -18.66
N SER A 117 -4.94 -3.70 -18.08
CA SER A 117 -4.01 -3.92 -16.96
C SER A 117 -4.73 -4.25 -15.66
N CYS A 118 -4.04 -4.93 -14.75
CA CYS A 118 -4.60 -5.21 -13.42
C CYS A 118 -4.74 -3.93 -12.59
N ALA A 119 -3.83 -2.97 -12.74
CA ALA A 119 -3.92 -1.65 -12.10
C ALA A 119 -5.22 -0.90 -12.47
N ASP A 120 -5.65 -0.95 -13.73
CA ASP A 120 -6.93 -0.38 -14.12
C ASP A 120 -8.12 -1.19 -13.58
N ILE A 121 -8.01 -2.52 -13.48
CA ILE A 121 -9.06 -3.35 -12.89
C ILE A 121 -9.28 -2.97 -11.42
N ILE A 122 -8.22 -2.79 -10.61
CA ILE A 122 -8.35 -2.32 -9.21
C ILE A 122 -9.12 -0.99 -9.17
N SER A 123 -8.70 -0.02 -9.98
CA SER A 123 -9.28 1.33 -9.98
C SER A 123 -10.76 1.34 -10.40
N LEU A 124 -11.10 0.60 -11.47
CA LEU A 124 -12.47 0.46 -11.96
C LEU A 124 -13.36 -0.31 -10.96
N ALA A 125 -12.87 -1.44 -10.46
CA ALA A 125 -13.57 -2.27 -9.48
C ALA A 125 -13.93 -1.48 -8.22
N THR A 126 -13.01 -0.65 -7.73
CA THR A 126 -13.24 0.20 -6.57
C THR A 126 -14.26 1.30 -6.84
N ARG A 127 -14.20 1.97 -8.00
CA ARG A 127 -15.19 2.99 -8.40
C ARG A 127 -16.59 2.40 -8.45
N ASP A 128 -16.74 1.25 -9.08
CA ASP A 128 -18.04 0.57 -9.18
C ASP A 128 -18.54 0.14 -7.80
N SER A 129 -17.64 -0.33 -6.93
CA SER A 129 -17.98 -0.73 -5.57
C SER A 129 -18.42 0.42 -4.68
N VAL A 130 -17.72 1.57 -4.75
CA VAL A 130 -18.09 2.78 -4.00
C VAL A 130 -19.48 3.25 -4.41
N LYS A 131 -19.77 3.29 -5.71
CA LYS A 131 -21.07 3.67 -6.24
C LYS A 131 -22.18 2.71 -5.77
N LEU A 132 -21.94 1.40 -5.83
CA LEU A 132 -22.90 0.39 -5.38
C LEU A 132 -23.12 0.42 -3.86
N ALA A 133 -22.11 0.84 -3.10
CA ALA A 133 -22.21 1.09 -1.66
C ALA A 133 -22.86 2.46 -1.32
N GLY A 134 -23.49 3.15 -2.27
CA GLY A 134 -24.19 4.41 -2.04
C GLY A 134 -23.31 5.66 -2.03
N GLY A 135 -22.01 5.51 -2.30
CA GLY A 135 -21.08 6.61 -2.48
C GLY A 135 -21.22 7.33 -3.84
N PRO A 136 -20.35 8.31 -4.11
CA PRO A 136 -20.36 9.05 -5.36
C PRO A 136 -19.96 8.17 -6.56
N ASP A 137 -20.48 8.52 -7.72
CA ASP A 137 -19.83 8.18 -8.98
C ASP A 137 -18.70 9.19 -9.24
N TYR A 138 -17.56 8.71 -9.73
CA TYR A 138 -16.40 9.56 -10.02
C TYR A 138 -15.64 9.03 -11.24
N ALA A 139 -14.88 9.92 -11.87
CA ALA A 139 -14.11 9.55 -13.04
C ALA A 139 -12.88 8.72 -12.64
N VAL A 140 -12.59 7.69 -13.43
CA VAL A 140 -11.35 6.92 -13.34
C VAL A 140 -10.72 6.96 -14.73
N PRO A 141 -9.73 7.83 -14.98
CA PRO A 141 -8.97 7.74 -16.21
C PRO A 141 -8.19 6.40 -16.20
N THR A 142 -8.13 5.74 -17.35
CA THR A 142 -7.54 4.41 -17.52
C THR A 142 -6.34 4.47 -18.47
N GLY A 143 -5.57 3.39 -18.58
CA GLY A 143 -4.30 3.32 -19.29
C GLY A 143 -3.09 3.06 -18.39
N ARG A 144 -3.32 2.69 -17.11
CA ARG A 144 -2.24 2.27 -16.20
C ARG A 144 -1.59 1.01 -16.73
N ARG A 145 -0.33 0.80 -16.36
CA ARG A 145 0.39 -0.45 -16.58
C ARG A 145 0.72 -1.10 -15.25
N ASP A 146 0.97 -2.40 -15.34
CA ASP A 146 1.31 -3.25 -14.21
C ASP A 146 2.81 -3.16 -13.91
N SER A 147 3.16 -3.02 -12.64
CA SER A 147 4.55 -2.98 -12.19
C SER A 147 5.31 -4.25 -12.52
N LEU A 148 6.63 -4.12 -12.68
CA LEU A 148 7.56 -5.24 -12.82
C LEU A 148 8.27 -5.59 -11.50
N VAL A 149 7.83 -4.95 -10.41
CA VAL A 149 8.39 -5.13 -9.07
C VAL A 149 7.23 -5.17 -8.08
N SER A 150 7.40 -5.96 -7.02
CA SER A 150 6.60 -5.89 -5.80
C SER A 150 7.60 -6.02 -4.66
N ASN A 151 7.54 -5.11 -3.69
CA ASN A 151 8.48 -5.09 -2.57
C ASN A 151 7.75 -4.95 -1.24
N ARG A 152 7.94 -5.94 -0.36
CA ARG A 152 7.42 -5.95 1.01
C ARG A 152 7.75 -4.66 1.77
N GLU A 153 8.99 -4.18 1.67
CA GLU A 153 9.46 -2.99 2.40
C GLU A 153 8.70 -1.72 2.00
N GLU A 154 8.33 -1.57 0.72
CA GLU A 154 7.59 -0.39 0.26
C GLU A 154 6.21 -0.30 0.91
N SER A 155 5.57 -1.44 1.16
CA SER A 155 4.32 -1.49 1.92
C SER A 155 4.52 -1.33 3.43
N ASP A 156 5.54 -1.97 4.02
CA ASP A 156 5.82 -1.85 5.46
C ASP A 156 6.21 -0.42 5.86
N ASP A 157 6.93 0.31 5.01
CA ASP A 157 7.46 1.65 5.32
C ASP A 157 6.49 2.79 4.96
N ASN A 158 5.67 2.66 3.90
CA ASN A 158 4.87 3.77 3.38
C ASN A 158 3.39 3.72 3.78
N LEU A 159 2.87 2.58 4.25
CA LEU A 159 1.45 2.47 4.62
C LEU A 159 1.22 2.90 6.07
N PRO A 160 0.30 3.85 6.33
CA PRO A 160 0.05 4.34 7.68
C PRO A 160 -0.60 3.28 8.56
N GLY A 161 -0.12 3.17 9.80
CA GLY A 161 -0.70 2.33 10.84
C GLY A 161 -1.97 2.92 11.48
N PRO A 162 -2.78 2.12 12.19
CA PRO A 162 -4.04 2.55 12.80
C PRO A 162 -3.89 3.52 13.99
N ASP A 163 -2.69 3.62 14.56
CA ASP A 163 -2.31 4.43 15.72
C ASP A 163 -1.27 5.51 15.39
N ILE A 164 -1.00 5.72 14.09
CA ILE A 164 -0.09 6.75 13.60
C ILE A 164 -0.49 8.14 14.13
N PRO A 165 0.47 8.98 14.56
CA PRO A 165 0.17 10.35 14.96
C PRO A 165 -0.40 11.18 13.81
N VAL A 166 -1.43 12.01 14.07
CA VAL A 166 -2.06 12.88 13.07
C VAL A 166 -1.04 13.74 12.29
N PRO A 167 -0.03 14.36 12.92
CA PRO A 167 0.99 15.11 12.17
C PRO A 167 1.80 14.26 11.19
N GLN A 168 2.07 12.99 11.52
CA GLN A 168 2.84 12.09 10.67
C GLN A 168 2.01 11.65 9.46
N VAL A 169 0.79 11.13 9.66
CA VAL A 169 -0.07 10.75 8.53
C VAL A 169 -0.36 11.96 7.64
N THR A 170 -0.53 13.15 8.21
CA THR A 170 -0.67 14.38 7.41
C THR A 170 0.56 14.63 6.55
N ALA A 171 1.77 14.45 7.10
CA ALA A 171 3.01 14.61 6.35
C ALA A 171 3.15 13.57 5.23
N ASP A 172 2.76 12.32 5.49
CA ASP A 172 2.81 11.23 4.50
C ASP A 172 1.87 11.50 3.32
N PHE A 173 0.63 11.95 3.60
CA PHE A 173 -0.31 12.38 2.56
C PHE A 173 0.18 13.60 1.79
N VAL A 174 0.77 14.60 2.45
CA VAL A 174 1.35 15.77 1.80
C VAL A 174 2.53 15.38 0.90
N LYS A 175 3.38 14.45 1.35
CA LYS A 175 4.48 13.90 0.54
C LYS A 175 3.95 13.16 -0.69
N ALA A 176 2.81 12.50 -0.58
CA ALA A 176 2.10 11.88 -1.71
C ALA A 176 1.31 12.89 -2.58
N GLY A 177 1.35 14.19 -2.24
CA GLY A 177 0.73 15.26 -3.03
C GLY A 177 -0.73 15.56 -2.66
N PHE A 178 -1.22 15.08 -1.52
CA PHE A 178 -2.56 15.34 -1.01
C PHE A 178 -2.59 16.48 0.02
N THR A 179 -3.70 17.20 0.09
CA THR A 179 -3.94 18.17 1.17
C THR A 179 -4.44 17.46 2.44
N ALA A 180 -4.39 18.15 3.58
CA ALA A 180 -4.99 17.63 4.82
C ALA A 180 -6.50 17.40 4.69
N GLU A 181 -7.20 18.21 3.90
CA GLU A 181 -8.63 18.02 3.61
C GLU A 181 -8.86 16.76 2.77
N GLU A 182 -8.06 16.52 1.73
CA GLU A 182 -8.13 15.29 0.93
C GLU A 182 -7.81 14.03 1.75
N MET A 183 -6.82 14.11 2.66
CA MET A 183 -6.54 13.04 3.62
C MET A 183 -7.78 12.72 4.48
N VAL A 184 -8.39 13.75 5.09
CA VAL A 184 -9.59 13.59 5.92
C VAL A 184 -10.75 13.01 5.11
N LEU A 185 -10.95 13.44 3.86
CA LEU A 185 -11.99 12.90 2.97
C LEU A 185 -11.76 11.42 2.64
N LEU A 186 -10.52 11.05 2.30
CA LEU A 186 -10.17 9.66 1.98
C LEU A 186 -10.35 8.73 3.17
N LEU A 187 -9.90 9.14 4.36
CA LEU A 187 -10.12 8.40 5.61
C LEU A 187 -11.62 8.31 5.94
N ALA A 188 -12.37 9.42 5.81
CA ALA A 188 -13.79 9.44 6.11
C ALA A 188 -14.59 8.51 5.20
N GLY A 189 -14.38 8.56 3.89
CA GLY A 189 -15.05 7.66 2.95
C GLY A 189 -14.59 6.21 3.11
N GLY A 190 -13.29 5.97 3.29
CA GLY A 190 -12.76 4.62 3.47
C GLY A 190 -13.23 3.94 4.76
N HIS A 191 -13.31 4.68 5.87
CA HIS A 191 -13.71 4.17 7.18
C HIS A 191 -15.21 4.35 7.48
N SER A 192 -16.01 4.86 6.54
CA SER A 192 -17.48 4.83 6.63
C SER A 192 -18.07 3.43 6.40
N ILE A 193 -17.28 2.49 5.88
CA ILE A 193 -17.70 1.12 5.59
C ILE A 193 -16.69 0.09 6.10
N GLY A 194 -17.13 -1.17 6.19
CA GLY A 194 -16.26 -2.30 6.50
C GLY A 194 -16.05 -2.53 7.99
N LYS A 195 -15.02 -3.32 8.30
CA LYS A 195 -14.76 -3.82 9.65
C LYS A 195 -13.27 -3.83 9.94
N VAL A 196 -12.94 -3.67 11.22
CA VAL A 196 -11.60 -3.80 11.77
C VAL A 196 -11.53 -4.96 12.75
N ARG A 197 -10.41 -5.68 12.77
CA ARG A 197 -10.17 -6.72 13.77
C ARG A 197 -9.90 -6.10 15.13
N CYS A 198 -10.36 -6.78 16.18
CA CYS A 198 -10.15 -6.36 17.56
C CYS A 198 -8.68 -6.09 17.90
N ILE A 199 -7.72 -6.83 17.33
CA ILE A 199 -6.28 -6.65 17.56
C ILE A 199 -5.74 -5.25 17.18
N PHE A 200 -6.43 -4.50 16.33
CA PHE A 200 -6.03 -3.14 15.94
C PHE A 200 -6.71 -2.04 16.75
N ILE A 201 -7.57 -2.40 17.72
CA ILE A 201 -8.34 -1.46 18.51
C ILE A 201 -7.63 -1.27 19.85
N GLU A 202 -7.22 -0.03 20.13
CA GLU A 202 -6.62 0.37 21.41
C GLU A 202 -7.57 1.34 22.11
N PRO A 203 -8.56 0.83 22.88
CA PRO A 203 -9.66 1.65 23.36
C PRO A 203 -9.20 2.80 24.27
N ASP A 204 -8.11 2.59 25.02
CA ASP A 204 -7.55 3.55 25.99
C ASP A 204 -6.50 4.50 25.41
N ALA A 205 -6.12 4.36 24.13
CA ALA A 205 -5.06 5.17 23.51
C ALA A 205 -5.47 6.62 23.16
N SER A 206 -6.78 6.89 23.11
CA SER A 206 -7.35 8.22 22.93
C SER A 206 -8.76 8.28 23.55
N PRO A 207 -9.37 9.46 23.75
CA PRO A 207 -10.72 9.56 24.28
C PRO A 207 -11.71 8.70 23.49
N MET A 208 -12.56 7.95 24.19
CA MET A 208 -13.63 7.13 23.62
C MET A 208 -14.90 7.37 24.41
N GLU A 209 -16.05 7.49 23.73
CA GLU A 209 -17.34 7.64 24.41
C GLU A 209 -17.59 6.43 25.32
N ALA A 210 -17.95 6.67 26.58
CA ALA A 210 -17.96 5.65 27.63
C ALA A 210 -18.84 4.42 27.30
N GLY A 211 -20.02 4.64 26.69
CA GLY A 211 -20.90 3.56 26.25
C GLY A 211 -20.31 2.75 25.09
N TYR A 212 -19.65 3.43 24.15
CA TYR A 212 -18.95 2.77 23.05
C TYR A 212 -17.73 1.98 23.56
N HIS A 213 -16.92 2.55 24.45
CA HIS A 213 -15.78 1.88 25.09
C HIS A 213 -16.20 0.58 25.80
N ALA A 214 -17.27 0.63 26.59
CA ALA A 214 -17.80 -0.57 27.25
C ALA A 214 -18.25 -1.65 26.24
N SER A 215 -18.80 -1.22 25.09
CA SER A 215 -19.22 -2.13 24.02
C SER A 215 -18.03 -2.77 23.31
N ILE A 216 -16.97 -1.99 23.03
CA ILE A 216 -15.71 -2.47 22.46
C ILE A 216 -15.03 -3.45 23.40
N SER A 217 -14.85 -3.08 24.67
CA SER A 217 -14.22 -3.94 25.68
C SER A 217 -14.93 -5.29 25.79
N LYS A 218 -16.27 -5.27 25.85
CA LYS A 218 -17.08 -6.49 25.88
C LYS A 218 -16.88 -7.39 24.64
N LEU A 219 -16.66 -6.79 23.47
CA LEU A 219 -16.54 -7.51 22.21
C LEU A 219 -15.12 -8.00 21.94
N CYS A 220 -14.12 -7.19 22.29
CA CYS A 220 -12.73 -7.36 21.90
C CYS A 220 -11.79 -7.85 23.00
N ASP A 221 -12.21 -7.84 24.27
CA ASP A 221 -11.37 -8.35 25.35
C ASP A 221 -11.39 -9.88 25.43
N GLY A 222 -10.35 -10.43 26.06
CA GLY A 222 -10.23 -11.87 26.31
C GLY A 222 -10.09 -12.69 25.02
N PRO A 223 -10.86 -13.79 24.85
CA PRO A 223 -10.64 -14.74 23.76
C PRO A 223 -10.92 -14.17 22.37
N ASN A 224 -11.63 -13.04 22.28
CA ASN A 224 -11.98 -12.42 21.00
C ASN A 224 -10.93 -11.41 20.50
N ARG A 225 -9.85 -11.16 21.27
CA ARG A 225 -8.84 -10.17 20.92
C ARG A 225 -8.24 -10.39 19.52
N ASP A 226 -8.01 -11.64 19.14
CA ASP A 226 -7.34 -11.97 17.87
C ASP A 226 -8.33 -12.19 16.70
N THR A 227 -9.56 -12.60 16.98
CA THR A 227 -10.52 -13.06 15.96
C THR A 227 -11.77 -12.19 15.83
N GLY A 228 -12.03 -11.32 16.81
CA GLY A 228 -13.21 -10.45 16.83
C GLY A 228 -13.12 -9.34 15.79
N PHE A 229 -14.28 -8.81 15.41
CA PHE A 229 -14.39 -7.70 14.45
C PHE A 229 -15.39 -6.66 14.95
N VAL A 230 -15.11 -5.40 14.65
CA VAL A 230 -15.98 -4.24 14.90
C VAL A 230 -16.22 -3.53 13.58
N ASN A 231 -17.46 -3.10 13.31
CA ASN A 231 -17.71 -2.25 12.15
C ASN A 231 -16.96 -0.92 12.29
N MET A 232 -16.37 -0.45 11.20
CA MET A 232 -15.71 0.86 11.17
C MET A 232 -16.70 1.99 11.43
N ASP A 233 -17.89 1.87 10.84
CA ASP A 233 -19.05 2.70 11.12
C ASP A 233 -20.20 1.87 11.69
N GLN A 234 -20.67 2.22 12.90
CA GLN A 234 -21.78 1.51 13.55
C GLN A 234 -23.15 1.97 13.04
N SER A 235 -23.24 3.15 12.44
CA SER A 235 -24.48 3.72 11.93
C SER A 235 -24.87 3.05 10.63
N ASN A 236 -23.96 3.04 9.64
CA ASN A 236 -24.22 2.52 8.30
C ASN A 236 -23.03 1.70 7.75
N PRO A 237 -22.73 0.50 8.28
CA PRO A 237 -21.47 -0.22 8.05
C PRO A 237 -21.16 -0.64 6.60
N ASN A 238 -22.13 -0.49 5.69
CA ASN A 238 -22.00 -0.85 4.27
C ASN A 238 -22.40 0.30 3.33
N VAL A 239 -22.59 1.52 3.84
CA VAL A 239 -22.93 2.68 3.02
C VAL A 239 -21.81 3.71 3.09
N VAL A 240 -21.25 4.08 1.94
CA VAL A 240 -20.27 5.17 1.88
C VAL A 240 -21.00 6.49 2.03
N ASP A 241 -20.94 7.05 3.24
CA ASP A 241 -21.60 8.31 3.59
C ASP A 241 -20.74 9.17 4.53
N ASN A 242 -21.32 10.27 5.01
CA ASN A 242 -20.63 11.23 5.86
C ASN A 242 -20.77 10.93 7.37
N SER A 243 -21.27 9.76 7.77
CA SER A 243 -21.49 9.42 9.19
C SER A 243 -20.19 9.24 9.98
N PHE A 244 -19.08 8.96 9.30
CA PHE A 244 -17.72 9.02 9.87
C PHE A 244 -17.48 10.30 10.68
N PHE A 245 -17.84 11.48 10.15
CA PHE A 245 -17.55 12.75 10.83
C PHE A 245 -18.30 12.87 12.15
N ALA A 246 -19.57 12.47 12.18
CA ALA A 246 -20.38 12.48 13.40
C ALA A 246 -19.83 11.48 14.42
N ASN A 247 -19.46 10.27 13.98
CA ASN A 247 -18.90 9.24 14.85
C ASN A 247 -17.53 9.65 15.42
N ALA A 248 -16.64 10.21 14.61
CA ALA A 248 -15.33 10.69 15.05
C ALA A 248 -15.45 11.82 16.09
N ILE A 249 -16.30 12.83 15.82
CA ILE A 249 -16.55 13.93 16.76
C ILE A 249 -17.20 13.44 18.06
N ALA A 250 -18.03 12.41 17.99
CA ALA A 250 -18.65 11.79 19.15
C ALA A 250 -17.75 10.78 19.88
N GLU A 251 -16.47 10.63 19.48
CA GLU A 251 -15.52 9.66 20.04
C GLU A 251 -15.97 8.19 19.91
N LYS A 252 -16.69 7.88 18.82
CA LYS A 252 -17.30 6.57 18.50
C LYS A 252 -16.65 5.86 17.32
N MET A 253 -15.35 6.07 17.12
CA MET A 253 -14.56 5.37 16.10
C MET A 253 -13.70 4.28 16.73
N PRO A 254 -13.57 3.09 16.10
CA PRO A 254 -12.77 2.01 16.67
C PRO A 254 -11.26 2.29 16.60
N LEU A 255 -10.76 2.90 15.54
CA LEU A 255 -9.33 3.19 15.40
C LEU A 255 -8.91 4.41 16.22
N THR A 256 -7.67 4.38 16.71
CA THR A 256 -7.08 5.49 17.46
C THR A 256 -6.90 6.72 16.58
N LEU A 257 -6.35 6.55 15.36
CA LEU A 257 -6.18 7.64 14.39
C LEU A 257 -7.48 8.40 14.14
N ASP A 258 -8.59 7.69 13.87
CA ASP A 258 -9.87 8.32 13.52
C ASP A 258 -10.40 9.23 14.64
N ARG A 259 -10.20 8.83 15.91
CA ARG A 259 -10.55 9.64 17.09
C ARG A 259 -9.62 10.83 17.25
N LEU A 260 -8.32 10.62 17.01
CA LEU A 260 -7.32 11.69 17.08
C LEU A 260 -7.58 12.80 16.04
N LEU A 261 -8.06 12.45 14.85
CA LEU A 261 -8.42 13.45 13.81
C LEU A 261 -9.45 14.47 14.30
N ALA A 262 -10.40 14.06 15.14
CA ALA A 262 -11.46 14.94 15.63
C ALA A 262 -11.00 15.93 16.70
N ILE A 263 -9.97 15.57 17.47
CA ILE A 263 -9.44 16.40 18.57
C ILE A 263 -8.17 17.18 18.19
N ASP A 264 -7.49 16.81 17.11
CA ASP A 264 -6.34 17.54 16.59
C ASP A 264 -6.74 18.96 16.15
N GLU A 265 -5.88 19.94 16.46
CA GLU A 265 -6.16 21.36 16.22
C GLU A 265 -6.30 21.72 14.74
N LYS A 266 -5.69 20.96 13.84
CA LYS A 266 -5.69 21.22 12.39
C LYS A 266 -6.79 20.44 11.69
N THR A 267 -6.98 19.17 12.00
CA THR A 267 -7.99 18.33 11.33
C THR A 267 -9.38 18.45 11.97
N GLY A 268 -9.47 18.64 13.29
CA GLY A 268 -10.75 18.75 14.00
C GLY A 268 -11.71 19.80 13.41
N PRO A 269 -11.24 21.02 13.06
CA PRO A 269 -12.06 22.00 12.34
C PRO A 269 -12.56 21.51 10.97
N LEU A 270 -11.76 20.74 10.22
CA LEU A 270 -12.15 20.19 8.91
C LEU A 270 -13.28 19.16 9.06
N LEU A 271 -13.20 18.28 10.06
CA LEU A 271 -14.27 17.31 10.35
C LEU A 271 -15.58 18.02 10.71
N LYS A 272 -15.51 19.07 11.54
CA LYS A 272 -16.69 19.87 11.92
C LYS A 272 -17.28 20.63 10.73
N ASP A 273 -16.44 21.18 9.86
CA ASP A 273 -16.89 21.85 8.65
C ASP A 273 -17.60 20.86 7.71
N MET A 274 -17.01 19.69 7.45
CA MET A 274 -17.61 18.65 6.62
C MET A 274 -18.91 18.09 7.19
N LEU A 275 -19.02 17.94 8.51
CA LEU A 275 -20.27 17.51 9.16
C LEU A 275 -21.41 18.52 8.98
N ASN A 276 -21.09 19.81 8.91
CA ASN A 276 -22.09 20.88 8.77
C ASN A 276 -22.49 21.15 7.30
N LYS A 277 -21.79 20.56 6.33
CA LYS A 277 -22.12 20.67 4.92
C LYS A 277 -23.19 19.65 4.50
N PRO A 278 -23.90 19.90 3.38
CA PRO A 278 -24.74 18.89 2.74
C PRO A 278 -23.97 17.59 2.46
N LYS A 279 -24.67 16.46 2.50
CA LYS A 279 -24.04 15.13 2.29
C LYS A 279 -23.44 15.00 0.89
N GLU A 280 -24.03 15.71 -0.07
CA GLU A 280 -23.61 15.77 -1.47
C GLU A 280 -22.24 16.45 -1.63
N ASP A 281 -21.89 17.39 -0.76
CA ASP A 281 -20.59 18.05 -0.77
C ASP A 281 -19.48 17.07 -0.38
N PHE A 282 -19.72 16.26 0.65
CA PHE A 282 -18.82 15.16 1.01
C PHE A 282 -18.66 14.18 -0.15
N ALA A 283 -19.76 13.71 -0.74
CA ALA A 283 -19.71 12.75 -1.84
C ALA A 283 -18.91 13.31 -3.03
N SER A 284 -19.14 14.57 -3.41
CA SER A 284 -18.41 15.23 -4.50
C SER A 284 -16.92 15.38 -4.19
N ALA A 285 -16.57 15.81 -2.97
CA ALA A 285 -15.18 16.01 -2.58
C ALA A 285 -14.42 14.68 -2.42
N PHE A 286 -15.06 13.67 -1.84
CA PHE A 286 -14.54 12.32 -1.73
C PHE A 286 -14.28 11.70 -3.11
N GLY A 287 -15.23 11.82 -4.05
CA GLY A 287 -15.06 11.34 -5.43
C GLY A 287 -13.84 11.96 -6.13
N LYS A 288 -13.61 13.27 -5.96
CA LYS A 288 -12.42 13.95 -6.50
C LYS A 288 -11.11 13.48 -5.85
N ALA A 289 -11.13 13.26 -4.54
CA ALA A 289 -9.98 12.73 -3.82
C ALA A 289 -9.65 11.29 -4.27
N MET A 290 -10.68 10.47 -4.51
CA MET A 290 -10.54 9.11 -5.06
C MET A 290 -10.00 9.14 -6.50
N GLU A 291 -10.53 10.01 -7.38
CA GLU A 291 -10.00 10.21 -8.74
C GLU A 291 -8.51 10.56 -8.69
N LYS A 292 -8.12 11.51 -7.84
CA LYS A 292 -6.71 11.87 -7.62
C LYS A 292 -5.88 10.71 -7.06
N LEU A 293 -6.41 9.93 -6.12
CA LEU A 293 -5.75 8.74 -5.61
C LEU A 293 -5.43 7.77 -6.74
N THR A 294 -6.38 7.52 -7.64
CA THR A 294 -6.17 6.55 -8.72
C THR A 294 -5.03 6.91 -9.66
N VAL A 295 -4.60 8.17 -9.75
CA VAL A 295 -3.51 8.58 -10.66
C VAL A 295 -2.16 8.72 -9.94
N LEU A 296 -2.10 8.38 -8.65
CA LEU A 296 -0.89 8.51 -7.83
C LEU A 296 0.23 7.63 -8.39
N LYS A 297 1.27 8.27 -8.93
CA LYS A 297 2.48 7.63 -9.50
C LYS A 297 2.17 6.49 -10.48
N ALA A 298 1.03 6.56 -11.17
CA ALA A 298 0.66 5.57 -12.17
C ALA A 298 1.72 5.50 -13.28
N ILE A 299 2.09 4.28 -13.67
CA ILE A 299 2.98 4.02 -14.81
C ILE A 299 2.14 3.82 -16.09
N THR A 300 2.62 4.34 -17.22
CA THR A 300 1.86 4.42 -18.48
C THR A 300 2.73 4.08 -19.70
N GLY A 301 2.14 4.06 -20.89
CA GLY A 301 2.87 3.92 -22.15
C GLY A 301 3.62 2.58 -22.28
N LYS A 302 4.93 2.59 -22.06
CA LYS A 302 5.80 1.39 -22.15
C LYS A 302 6.39 0.98 -20.82
N ASP A 303 6.21 1.78 -19.78
CA ASP A 303 6.75 1.50 -18.46
C ASP A 303 5.83 0.49 -17.77
N GLY A 304 6.35 -0.70 -17.47
CA GLY A 304 5.55 -1.81 -16.96
C GLY A 304 4.94 -2.71 -18.04
N GLU A 305 4.03 -3.59 -17.64
CA GLU A 305 3.38 -4.57 -18.51
C GLU A 305 1.85 -4.53 -18.47
N VAL A 306 1.21 -5.37 -19.29
CA VAL A 306 -0.18 -5.77 -19.08
C VAL A 306 -0.09 -7.25 -18.73
N ARG A 307 -0.22 -7.59 -17.45
CA ARG A 307 -0.13 -8.97 -16.98
C ARG A 307 -1.28 -9.79 -17.57
N LYS A 308 -1.06 -11.09 -17.81
CA LYS A 308 -2.14 -12.04 -18.15
C LYS A 308 -2.86 -12.55 -16.91
N LEU A 309 -2.09 -12.82 -15.87
CA LEU A 309 -2.55 -13.20 -14.54
C LEU A 309 -2.06 -12.13 -13.57
N CYS A 310 -2.95 -11.58 -12.75
CA CYS A 310 -2.58 -10.43 -11.93
C CYS A 310 -1.60 -10.79 -10.80
N ASN A 311 -1.53 -12.06 -10.43
CA ASN A 311 -0.70 -12.52 -9.34
C ASN A 311 0.76 -12.85 -9.70
N GLU A 312 1.14 -12.73 -10.98
CA GLU A 312 2.51 -13.00 -11.42
C GLU A 312 2.96 -12.05 -12.55
N PHE A 313 4.27 -11.83 -12.66
CA PHE A 313 4.84 -11.14 -13.80
C PHE A 313 4.75 -12.03 -15.05
N ASN A 314 4.57 -11.47 -16.26
CA ASN A 314 4.51 -12.31 -17.47
C ASN A 314 5.84 -13.00 -17.78
N ASN A 315 6.96 -12.40 -17.36
CA ASN A 315 8.31 -12.93 -17.52
C ASN A 315 9.05 -12.84 -16.16
N PRO A 316 8.73 -13.72 -15.20
CA PRO A 316 9.37 -13.68 -13.90
C PRO A 316 10.86 -14.02 -14.04
N MET A 317 11.72 -13.34 -13.27
CA MET A 317 13.15 -13.69 -13.21
C MET A 317 13.30 -15.12 -12.67
N SER A 318 14.22 -15.90 -13.25
CA SER A 318 14.44 -17.31 -12.83
C SER A 318 14.78 -17.39 -11.34
N SER A 319 14.07 -18.28 -10.64
CA SER A 319 14.25 -18.61 -9.22
C SER A 319 15.54 -19.37 -8.91
N ASP A 320 16.33 -19.75 -9.92
CA ASP A 320 17.57 -20.53 -9.76
C ASP A 320 18.79 -19.69 -9.32
N GLY A 321 18.61 -18.37 -9.17
CA GLY A 321 19.63 -17.47 -8.63
C GLY A 321 19.67 -17.47 -7.10
N PRO A 322 20.83 -17.17 -6.47
CA PRO A 322 20.88 -16.95 -5.02
C PRO A 322 19.86 -15.89 -4.61
N SER A 323 19.25 -16.08 -3.42
CA SER A 323 18.28 -15.13 -2.85
C SER A 323 18.81 -13.72 -2.98
N VAL A 324 18.15 -12.88 -3.77
CA VAL A 324 18.50 -11.47 -3.86
C VAL A 324 17.84 -10.81 -2.67
N ILE A 325 18.44 -10.99 -1.49
CA ILE A 325 18.24 -10.07 -0.39
C ILE A 325 18.74 -8.73 -0.92
N ARG A 326 17.81 -7.86 -1.35
CA ARG A 326 18.18 -6.49 -1.69
C ARG A 326 18.66 -5.85 -0.40
N ILE A 327 19.66 -4.98 -0.44
CA ILE A 327 20.29 -4.43 0.78
C ILE A 327 19.27 -3.67 1.66
N SER A 328 18.10 -3.31 1.11
CA SER A 328 16.94 -2.81 1.85
C SER A 328 16.29 -3.83 2.80
N SER A 329 16.57 -5.12 2.63
CA SER A 329 16.03 -6.24 3.41
C SER A 329 16.93 -6.66 4.59
N VAL A 330 18.00 -5.92 4.87
CA VAL A 330 18.96 -6.23 5.95
C VAL A 330 18.91 -5.11 6.98
N ASP A 331 18.53 -5.45 8.22
CA ASP A 331 18.66 -4.53 9.34
C ASP A 331 20.14 -4.09 9.47
N PRO A 332 20.44 -2.80 9.71
CA PRO A 332 21.82 -2.33 9.81
C PRO A 332 22.68 -3.11 10.82
N GLU A 333 22.05 -3.70 11.83
CA GLU A 333 22.69 -4.52 12.87
C GLU A 333 23.20 -5.87 12.34
N ASP A 334 22.62 -6.40 11.26
CA ASP A 334 23.02 -7.67 10.64
C ASP A 334 24.17 -7.51 9.63
N LEU A 335 24.52 -6.27 9.25
CA LEU A 335 25.61 -5.97 8.31
C LEU A 335 27.01 -6.01 8.96
N ASP A 336 27.11 -5.90 10.28
CA ASP A 336 28.39 -5.91 11.01
C ASP A 336 29.07 -7.29 11.01
N GLY A 337 28.35 -8.36 10.65
CA GLY A 337 28.87 -9.73 10.60
C GLY A 337 29.60 -10.13 9.31
N LEU A 338 29.45 -9.37 8.21
CA LEU A 338 29.91 -9.80 6.87
C LEU A 338 31.21 -9.14 6.40
N ALA A 339 31.73 -8.14 7.12
CA ALA A 339 32.94 -7.39 6.74
C ALA A 339 34.27 -8.04 7.17
N ALA A 340 34.25 -9.24 7.77
CA ALA A 340 35.43 -9.92 8.29
C ALA A 340 35.76 -11.21 7.51
N GLY A 341 36.14 -11.10 6.24
CA GLY A 341 36.60 -12.31 5.54
C GLY A 341 36.91 -12.21 4.06
N ASN A 342 37.93 -11.46 3.65
CA ASN A 342 38.86 -11.98 2.65
C ASN A 342 40.16 -11.17 2.55
N LYS A 343 41.26 -11.77 2.98
CA LYS A 343 42.62 -11.35 2.64
C LYS A 343 43.14 -12.24 1.50
N GLN A 344 43.85 -11.59 0.57
CA GLN A 344 44.74 -12.12 -0.46
C GLN A 344 44.11 -12.63 -1.76
N GLN A 345 44.20 -11.81 -2.81
CA GLN A 345 45.04 -12.17 -3.97
C GLN A 345 45.54 -10.91 -4.69
N GLN A 346 46.87 -10.76 -4.75
CA GLN A 346 47.57 -9.72 -5.51
C GLN A 346 47.46 -9.96 -7.02
N VAL A 347 47.21 -8.91 -7.79
CA VAL A 347 47.84 -8.73 -9.12
C VAL A 347 48.20 -7.25 -9.30
N SER A 348 49.46 -7.04 -9.66
CA SER A 348 50.22 -5.80 -9.78
C SER A 348 49.77 -4.88 -10.93
N ASN A 349 49.84 -3.56 -10.74
CA ASN A 349 50.84 -2.69 -11.39
C ASN A 349 50.56 -1.18 -11.17
N THR A 350 51.57 -0.51 -10.60
CA THR A 350 52.15 0.82 -10.97
C THR A 350 51.18 2.01 -11.07
N VAL A 351 51.31 3.09 -10.31
CA VAL A 351 52.26 4.19 -10.58
C VAL A 351 52.35 5.15 -9.37
N SER A 352 53.60 5.33 -8.91
CA SER A 352 54.29 6.57 -8.49
C SER A 352 53.85 7.43 -7.28
N GLN A 353 54.90 7.76 -6.52
CA GLN A 353 55.20 9.00 -5.79
C GLN A 353 54.76 9.15 -4.33
N GLY A 354 55.78 9.35 -3.47
CA GLY A 354 55.64 10.09 -2.21
C GLY A 354 56.29 9.41 -1.00
N HIS A 355 57.62 9.45 -0.95
CA HIS A 355 58.43 9.01 0.19
C HIS A 355 58.45 10.09 1.31
N LYS A 356 58.77 9.65 2.54
CA LYS A 356 59.24 10.39 3.74
C LYS A 356 58.17 10.69 4.81
N ASP A 357 58.38 10.47 6.11
CA ASP A 357 59.49 9.92 6.90
C ASP A 357 58.97 9.60 8.32
N ALA A 358 59.60 8.60 8.95
CA ALA A 358 59.89 8.40 10.38
C ALA A 358 58.78 8.48 11.47
N GLN A 359 58.37 7.31 11.98
CA GLN A 359 58.76 6.68 13.29
C GLN A 359 59.29 7.56 14.46
N PRO A 360 59.46 7.01 15.69
CA PRO A 360 58.76 5.95 16.44
C PRO A 360 58.51 6.33 17.93
N GLU A 361 57.88 5.48 18.76
CA GLU A 361 58.43 4.85 19.99
C GLU A 361 57.33 4.94 21.07
N ALA A 362 57.16 4.12 22.11
CA ALA A 362 57.73 2.87 22.62
C ALA A 362 56.74 2.42 23.73
N ALA A 363 56.31 1.15 23.78
CA ALA A 363 56.83 0.07 24.64
C ALA A 363 56.22 -0.07 26.05
N GLY A 364 55.86 -1.33 26.37
CA GLY A 364 55.76 -1.91 27.72
C GLY A 364 54.38 -1.76 28.40
N GLY A 365 53.76 -2.75 29.03
CA GLY A 365 54.14 -4.12 29.36
C GLY A 365 53.15 -4.68 30.41
N LYS A 366 52.69 -5.92 30.18
CA LYS A 366 52.20 -6.99 31.09
C LYS A 366 51.80 -6.68 32.56
N ALA A 367 50.62 -7.18 32.97
CA ALA A 367 50.41 -8.39 33.80
C ALA A 367 49.21 -8.31 34.78
N ASP A 368 48.33 -9.32 34.68
CA ASP A 368 47.62 -10.13 35.69
C ASP A 368 47.10 -9.56 37.02
N GLY A 369 45.83 -9.88 37.33
CA GLY A 369 45.22 -9.79 38.65
C GLY A 369 43.89 -10.55 38.76
N ASN A 370 43.89 -11.61 39.56
CA ASN A 370 42.84 -12.60 39.83
C ASN A 370 41.94 -12.18 41.02
N ALA A 371 40.65 -12.59 41.05
CA ALA A 371 39.85 -12.97 42.24
C ALA A 371 38.33 -13.04 41.88
N GLU A 372 37.63 -14.18 41.90
CA GLU A 372 37.11 -15.01 43.01
C GLU A 372 35.62 -14.71 43.37
N LYS A 373 34.83 -15.80 43.34
CA LYS A 373 33.38 -16.01 43.61
C LYS A 373 33.11 -16.00 45.14
N PRO A 374 31.85 -16.04 45.72
CA PRO A 374 30.86 -17.11 45.45
C PRO A 374 29.35 -16.90 45.78
N HIS A 375 28.61 -17.99 45.51
CA HIS A 375 27.20 -18.38 45.70
C HIS A 375 26.54 -18.24 47.09
N LYS A 376 25.18 -18.20 47.09
CA LYS A 376 24.19 -19.00 47.90
C LYS A 376 22.76 -18.66 47.38
N LYS A 377 21.90 -19.52 46.80
CA LYS A 377 21.14 -20.75 47.19
C LYS A 377 20.13 -20.64 48.36
N ALA A 378 18.85 -20.47 47.99
CA ALA A 378 17.69 -21.38 48.16
C ALA A 378 16.83 -21.48 49.45
N SER A 379 15.53 -21.69 49.17
CA SER A 379 14.44 -22.38 49.94
C SER A 379 13.65 -21.50 50.93
N GLY A 380 12.31 -21.48 51.01
CA GLY A 380 11.21 -22.28 50.44
C GLY A 380 10.11 -22.47 51.50
N LYS A 381 8.80 -22.40 51.14
CA LYS A 381 7.71 -23.30 51.61
C LYS A 381 6.28 -22.82 51.28
N HIS A 382 5.49 -23.78 50.79
CA HIS A 382 4.04 -23.83 50.59
C HIS A 382 3.18 -23.64 51.85
N LYS A 383 1.91 -23.24 51.66
CA LYS A 383 0.75 -23.98 52.19
C LYS A 383 -0.56 -23.73 51.41
N LEU A 384 -1.29 -24.82 51.16
CA LEU A 384 -2.65 -24.94 50.57
C LEU A 384 -3.75 -24.93 51.66
N ARG A 385 -4.95 -24.43 51.31
CA ARG A 385 -6.32 -24.98 51.55
C ARG A 385 -7.35 -23.93 51.10
N SER A 386 -8.23 -24.22 50.14
CA SER A 386 -9.56 -24.86 50.27
C SER A 386 -10.55 -24.01 51.06
N ASP A 387 -11.44 -23.29 50.36
CA ASP A 387 -12.88 -23.56 50.27
C ASP A 387 -13.44 -22.95 48.97
#